data_AF-A0A2K3KPZ1-F1
#
_entry.id   AF-A0A2K3KPZ1-F1
#
_cell.length_a   1.000
_cell.length_b   1.000
_cell.length_c   1.000
_cell.angle_alpha   90.00
_cell.angle_beta   90.00
_cell.angle_gamma   90.00
#
_symmetry.space_group_name_H-M   'P 1'
#
loop_
_entity.id
_entity.type
_entity.pdbx_description
1 polymer ?
#
loop_
_entity_poly.entity_id
_entity_poly.type
_entity_poly.pdbx_seq_one_letter_code
_entity_poly.pdbx_strand_id
1 'polypeptide(L)' 'MSGLRVNFHKSMLVGVNIPDSWLGEAASALCCKVGKIPFLYLGLLIGGDPRRL' A
#
# COMPACT_ATOMS: atom_id res chain seq x y z
N MET A 1 25.06 5.81 -0.30
CA MET A 1 23.64 5.91 0.10
C MET A 1 23.01 7.12 -0.60
N SER A 2 21.74 7.06 -1.00
CA SER A 2 21.10 8.09 -1.85
C SER A 2 20.65 9.36 -1.12
N GLY A 3 20.64 9.41 0.22
CA GLY A 3 20.21 10.58 1.00
C GLY A 3 18.70 10.88 0.96
N LEU A 4 17.91 10.07 0.25
CA LEU A 4 16.47 10.23 0.14
C LEU A 4 15.75 9.70 1.39
N ARG A 5 14.68 10.41 1.81
CA ARG A 5 13.82 10.02 2.93
C ARG A 5 12.44 9.60 2.42
N VAL A 6 11.98 8.44 2.89
CA VAL A 6 10.62 7.95 2.59
C VAL A 6 9.58 8.82 3.32
N ASN A 7 8.49 9.14 2.63
CA ASN A 7 7.36 9.86 3.21
C ASN A 7 6.24 8.89 3.56
N PHE A 8 6.29 8.32 4.77
CA PHE A 8 5.31 7.34 5.24
C PHE A 8 3.87 7.86 5.31
N HIS A 9 3.69 9.17 5.50
CA HIS A 9 2.37 9.80 5.49
C HIS A 9 1.70 9.76 4.09
N LYS A 10 2.50 9.74 3.02
CA LYS A 10 2.03 9.54 1.64
C LYS A 10 2.05 8.08 1.19
N SER A 11 2.65 7.20 1.98
CA SER A 11 2.74 5.77 1.68
C SER A 11 1.54 5.00 2.24
N MET A 12 1.26 3.85 1.63
CA MET A 12 0.36 2.84 2.17
C MET A 12 0.99 1.45 2.07
N LEU A 13 0.69 0.57 3.01
CA LEU A 13 1.07 -0.85 2.97
C LEU A 13 -0.11 -1.68 2.46
N VAL A 14 0.13 -2.56 1.49
CA VAL A 14 -0.89 -3.44 0.94
C VAL A 14 -0.44 -4.88 1.14
N GLY A 15 -1.26 -5.67 1.83
CA GLY A 15 -0.99 -7.08 2.06
C GLY A 15 -1.39 -7.96 0.88
N VAL A 16 -0.54 -8.93 0.54
CA VAL A 16 -0.85 -9.98 -0.44
C VAL A 16 -0.61 -11.32 0.23
N ASN A 17 -1.66 -12.13 0.38
CA ASN A 17 -1.59 -13.45 1.01
C ASN A 17 -1.02 -13.43 2.45
N ILE A 18 -1.39 -12.41 3.23
CA ILE A 18 -1.00 -12.26 4.63
C ILE A 18 -2.25 -11.96 5.48
N PRO A 19 -2.23 -12.29 6.78
CA PRO A 19 -3.33 -11.94 7.68
C PRO A 19 -3.41 -10.43 7.91
N ASP A 20 -4.64 -9.91 8.00
CA ASP A 20 -4.91 -8.48 8.23
C ASP A 20 -4.34 -7.98 9.56
N SER A 21 -4.22 -8.85 10.57
CA SER A 21 -3.61 -8.50 11.86
C SER A 21 -2.15 -8.07 11.69
N TRP A 22 -1.37 -8.87 10.97
CA TRP A 22 0.03 -8.57 10.71
C TRP A 22 0.19 -7.33 9.81
N LEU A 23 -0.69 -7.18 8.82
CA LEU A 23 -0.72 -5.98 7.97
C LEU A 23 -0.93 -4.70 8.79
N GLY A 24 -1.88 -4.75 9.73
CA GLY A 24 -2.18 -3.63 10.64
C GLY A 24 -1.01 -3.30 11.55
N GLU A 25 -0.39 -4.31 12.16
CA GLU A 25 0.81 -4.15 13.00
C GLU A 25 1.97 -3.52 12.21
N ALA A 26 2.25 -4.02 11.01
CA ALA A 26 3.31 -3.51 10.15
C ALA A 26 3.05 -2.04 9.71
N ALA A 27 1.81 -1.72 9.33
CA ALA A 27 1.45 -0.35 8.95
C ALA A 27 1.54 0.62 10.14
N SER A 28 1.14 0.17 11.33
CA SER A 28 1.27 0.95 12.57
C SER A 28 2.74 1.19 12.93
N ALA A 29 3.60 0.18 12.83
CA ALA A 29 5.03 0.31 13.09
C ALA A 29 5.72 1.31 12.15
N LEU A 30 5.23 1.43 10.92
CA LEU A 30 5.75 2.36 9.90
C LEU A 30 5.03 3.71 9.89
N CYS A 31 4.02 3.91 10.74
CA CYS A 31 3.15 5.09 10.74
C CYS A 31 2.58 5.43 9.35
N CYS A 32 2.18 4.39 8.59
CA CYS A 32 1.59 4.53 7.26
C CYS A 32 0.18 3.93 7.20
N LYS A 33 -0.52 4.16 6.08
CA LYS A 33 -1.91 3.70 5.92
C LYS A 33 -1.95 2.23 5.48
N VAL A 34 -2.96 1.47 5.90
CA VAL A 34 -3.26 0.19 5.26
C VAL A 34 -4.04 0.45 3.97
N GLY A 35 -3.56 -0.09 2.85
CA GLY A 35 -4.21 -0.06 1.55
C GLY A 35 -4.87 -1.40 1.21
N LYS A 36 -5.81 -1.37 0.25
CA LYS A 36 -6.55 -2.54 -0.22
C LYS A 36 -6.52 -2.60 -1.75
N ILE A 37 -6.52 -3.82 -2.28
CA ILE A 37 -6.63 -4.07 -3.72
C ILE A 37 -8.11 -4.22 -4.10
N PRO A 38 -8.56 -3.69 -5.25
CA PRO A 38 -7.79 -2.85 -6.18
C PRO A 38 -7.69 -1.38 -5.72
N PHE A 39 -6.63 -0.69 -6.13
CA PHE A 39 -6.46 0.75 -5.89
C PHE A 39 -5.86 1.48 -7.10
N LEU A 40 -6.09 2.79 -7.20
CA LEU A 40 -5.52 3.63 -8.25
C LEU A 40 -4.15 4.16 -7.82
N TYR A 41 -3.15 3.98 -8.67
CA TYR A 41 -1.82 4.54 -8.49
C TYR A 41 -1.34 5.18 -9.80
N LEU A 42 -1.10 6.50 -9.77
CA LEU A 42 -0.70 7.27 -10.95
C LEU A 42 -1.61 7.06 -12.18
N GLY A 43 -2.92 6.93 -11.95
CA GLY A 43 -3.92 6.69 -13.00
C GLY A 43 -4.05 5.23 -13.45
N LEU A 44 -3.29 4.30 -12.86
CA LEU A 44 -3.36 2.87 -13.14
C LEU A 44 -4.02 2.09 -12.01
N LEU A 45 -4.99 1.23 -12.33
CA LEU A 45 -5.60 0.31 -11.36
C LEU A 45 -4.64 -0.85 -11.06
N ILE A 46 -4.15 -0.90 -9.82
CA ILE A 46 -3.29 -1.97 -9.32
C ILE A 46 -4.16 -3.09 -8.75
N GLY A 47 -3.95 -4.30 -9.27
CA GLY A 47 -4.64 -5.54 -8.89
C GLY A 47 -6.14 -5.60 -9.21
N GLY A 48 -6.65 -4.64 -10.01
CA GLY A 48 -7.98 -4.70 -10.63
C GLY A 48 -7.91 -5.21 -12.07
N ASP A 49 -9.04 -5.65 -12.62
CA ASP A 49 -9.13 -6.01 -14.06
C ASP A 49 -9.23 -4.71 -14.90
N PRO A 50 -8.24 -4.41 -15.77
CA PRO A 50 -8.27 -3.21 -16.61
C PRO A 50 -9.47 -3.14 -17.56
N ARG A 51 -10.13 -4.27 -17.82
CA ARG A 51 -11.28 -4.37 -18.72
C ARG A 51 -12.62 -4.10 -18.03
N ARG A 52 -12.62 -3.94 -16.71
CA ARG A 52 -13.83 -3.73 -15.88
C ARG A 52 -13.92 -2.30 -15.33
N LEU A 53 -13.26 -1.34 -15.99
CA LEU A 53 -13.25 0.08 -15.66
C LEU A 53 -14.56 0.77 -16.02
#